data_AF-A0A8U0Q7N9-F1
#
_entry.id   AF-A0A8U0Q7N9-F1
#
_cell.length_a   1.000
_cell.length_b   1.000
_cell.length_c   1.000
_cell.angle_alpha   90.00
_cell.angle_beta   90.00
_cell.angle_gamma   90.00
#
_symmetry.space_group_name_H-M   'P 1'
#
loop_
_entity.id
_entity.type
_entity.pdbx_description
1 polymer ?
#
loop_
_entity_poly.entity_id
_entity_poly.type
_entity_poly.pdbx_seq_one_letter_code
_entity_poly.pdbx_strand_id
1 'polypeptide(L)'
;MPDRLDVLTGSCMQIPCSFDIPDQHKYKFNTTILTSGVWMKENPYFGGRPDSVIFNSSETVNRFQGKITGNMSQKNCTTVFFNVTTSYTNRYFFRIESQPFLATDTDKSVDIVVRDLPSSPIITVSGEVKEGTSVSLNCSAVAPCPEYPPELTWTLPTQFTTENQLQENPDQTKSVLSTVTFTPSYLHHEKNITCTAVYPVGTSNKTAEHNMMLNVSFSPKDTSASISPADPVLVGSCVNLTCSSTANPSVTNFTWFKISGVCANQATAGEEPEEPAEDQPEEIQYGDIDFSKLQTKETPAAAQDRVQGQEK
;
A
#
# COMPACT_ATOMS: atom_id res chain seq x y z
N MET A 1 -21.53 -12.14 9.66
CA MET A 1 -21.38 -12.41 8.22
C MET A 1 -20.98 -11.12 7.54
N PRO A 2 -19.95 -11.14 6.67
CA PRO A 2 -19.54 -9.97 5.90
C PRO A 2 -20.55 -9.69 4.79
N ASP A 3 -20.69 -8.41 4.42
CA ASP A 3 -21.62 -8.00 3.37
C ASP A 3 -21.11 -8.40 1.97
N ARG A 4 -19.79 -8.42 1.77
CA ARG A 4 -19.15 -8.71 0.48
C ARG A 4 -17.84 -9.45 0.64
N LEU A 5 -17.55 -10.38 -0.28
CA LEU A 5 -16.28 -11.09 -0.39
C LEU A 5 -15.78 -11.10 -1.85
N ASP A 6 -14.57 -10.62 -2.07
CA ASP A 6 -13.88 -10.73 -3.36
C ASP A 6 -12.92 -11.94 -3.32
N VAL A 7 -13.02 -12.83 -4.31
CA VAL A 7 -12.36 -14.15 -4.33
C VAL A 7 -11.73 -14.40 -5.70
N LEU A 8 -10.64 -15.18 -5.71
CA LEU A 8 -9.98 -15.59 -6.94
C LEU A 8 -10.60 -16.85 -7.56
N THR A 9 -10.79 -16.84 -8.88
CA THR A 9 -11.19 -18.07 -9.59
C THR A 9 -10.10 -19.15 -9.42
N GLY A 10 -10.53 -20.37 -9.10
CA GLY A 10 -9.70 -21.53 -8.81
C GLY A 10 -9.22 -21.64 -7.35
N SER A 11 -9.46 -20.63 -6.50
CA SER A 11 -9.06 -20.68 -5.08
C SER A 11 -10.20 -21.21 -4.20
N CYS A 12 -9.95 -21.29 -2.88
CA CYS A 12 -11.01 -21.45 -1.89
C CYS A 12 -11.48 -20.08 -1.38
N MET A 13 -12.61 -20.08 -0.67
CA MET A 13 -13.08 -18.95 0.12
C MET A 13 -13.70 -19.41 1.43
N GLN A 14 -13.46 -18.67 2.50
CA GLN A 14 -14.11 -18.83 3.78
C GLN A 14 -15.10 -17.69 4.00
N ILE A 15 -16.35 -18.04 4.29
CA ILE A 15 -17.39 -17.10 4.69
C ILE A 15 -17.50 -17.16 6.22
N PRO A 16 -16.95 -16.17 6.94
CA PRO A 16 -17.12 -16.11 8.39
C PRO A 16 -18.58 -15.83 8.73
N CYS A 17 -19.14 -16.67 9.59
CA CYS A 17 -20.56 -16.68 9.86
C CYS A 17 -20.81 -17.06 11.32
N SER A 18 -21.59 -16.23 11.99
CA SER A 18 -22.17 -16.49 13.30
C SER A 18 -23.64 -16.10 13.26
N PHE A 19 -24.45 -16.79 14.05
CA PHE A 19 -25.87 -16.50 14.19
C PHE A 19 -26.24 -16.38 15.66
N ASP A 20 -27.34 -15.69 15.92
CA ASP A 20 -27.99 -15.71 17.22
C ASP A 20 -29.48 -16.00 17.06
N ILE A 21 -30.09 -16.50 18.13
CA ILE A 21 -31.48 -16.92 18.13
C ILE A 21 -32.25 -15.99 19.07
N PRO A 22 -33.28 -15.29 18.55
CA PRO A 22 -34.12 -14.41 19.37
C PRO A 22 -34.65 -15.13 20.61
N ASP A 23 -34.77 -14.40 21.73
CA ASP A 23 -35.18 -14.96 23.04
C ASP A 23 -36.46 -15.80 22.96
N GLN A 24 -37.44 -15.32 22.19
CA GLN A 24 -38.72 -15.97 21.90
C GLN A 24 -38.62 -17.36 21.25
N HIS A 25 -37.45 -17.75 20.74
CA HIS A 25 -37.20 -19.03 20.07
C HIS A 25 -36.05 -19.81 20.70
N LYS A 26 -35.44 -19.32 21.80
CA LYS A 26 -34.33 -20.00 22.47
C LYS A 26 -34.67 -21.43 22.92
N TYR A 27 -35.92 -21.69 23.32
CA TYR A 27 -36.37 -23.03 23.72
C TYR A 27 -36.59 -23.99 22.54
N LYS A 28 -36.66 -23.49 21.30
CA LYS A 28 -36.86 -24.32 20.10
C LYS A 28 -35.56 -24.83 19.50
N PHE A 29 -34.46 -24.13 19.76
CA PHE A 29 -33.15 -24.55 19.30
C PHE A 29 -32.43 -25.33 20.40
N ASN A 30 -32.02 -26.55 20.07
CA ASN A 30 -31.30 -27.42 20.99
C ASN A 30 -29.93 -27.73 20.41
N THR A 31 -28.87 -27.35 21.13
CA THR A 31 -27.46 -27.52 20.71
C THR A 31 -27.05 -28.98 20.56
N THR A 32 -27.83 -29.91 21.12
CA THR A 32 -27.60 -31.36 21.08
C THR A 32 -28.20 -32.00 19.81
N ILE A 33 -29.07 -31.28 19.09
CA ILE A 33 -29.64 -31.76 17.82
C ILE A 33 -28.65 -31.44 16.69
N LEU A 34 -28.42 -32.44 15.83
CA LEU A 34 -27.65 -32.29 14.60
C LEU A 34 -28.26 -31.16 13.76
N THR A 35 -27.56 -30.03 13.73
CA THR A 35 -27.98 -28.84 13.02
C THR A 35 -27.30 -28.81 11.67
N SER A 36 -28.10 -28.74 10.61
CA SER A 36 -27.61 -28.60 9.24
C SER A 36 -27.65 -27.14 8.79
N GLY A 37 -26.70 -26.76 7.95
CA GLY A 37 -26.64 -25.45 7.33
C GLY A 37 -26.87 -25.55 5.82
N VAL A 38 -27.66 -24.64 5.29
CA VAL A 38 -28.01 -24.58 3.87
C VAL A 38 -27.65 -23.22 3.32
N TRP A 39 -26.91 -23.20 2.21
CA TRP A 39 -26.62 -22.00 1.44
C TRP A 39 -27.51 -21.92 0.21
N MET A 40 -28.13 -20.76 0.02
CA MET A 40 -29.06 -20.48 -1.07
C MET A 40 -28.58 -19.28 -1.89
N LYS A 41 -28.64 -19.41 -3.20
CA LYS A 41 -28.26 -18.40 -4.19
C LYS A 41 -29.48 -17.59 -4.63
N GLU A 42 -29.35 -16.27 -4.72
CA GLU A 42 -30.35 -15.28 -5.19
C GLU A 42 -31.62 -15.12 -4.34
N ASN A 43 -32.19 -16.23 -3.86
CA ASN A 43 -33.51 -16.26 -3.21
C ASN A 43 -33.40 -16.77 -1.76
N PRO A 44 -33.85 -16.01 -0.75
CA PRO A 44 -33.85 -16.44 0.65
C PRO A 44 -34.95 -17.45 1.00
N TYR A 45 -35.98 -17.61 0.17
CA TYR A 45 -37.14 -18.47 0.48
C TYR A 45 -36.87 -19.94 0.13
N PHE A 46 -36.64 -20.75 1.18
CA PHE A 46 -36.47 -22.19 1.06
C PHE A 46 -37.74 -22.88 0.54
N GLY A 47 -37.60 -23.79 -0.44
CA GLY A 47 -38.71 -24.56 -1.03
C GLY A 47 -39.46 -23.87 -2.19
N GLY A 48 -39.27 -22.57 -2.42
CA GLY A 48 -39.89 -21.87 -3.56
C GLY A 48 -39.21 -22.13 -4.91
N ARG A 49 -37.90 -22.40 -4.89
CA ARG A 49 -37.09 -22.80 -6.05
C ARG A 49 -35.99 -23.76 -5.59
N PRO A 50 -36.12 -25.08 -5.78
CA PRO A 50 -35.09 -26.04 -5.38
C PRO A 50 -33.72 -25.71 -5.97
N ASP A 51 -33.70 -25.10 -7.16
CA ASP A 51 -32.48 -24.69 -7.84
C ASP A 51 -31.69 -23.60 -7.14
N SER A 52 -32.25 -22.88 -6.16
CA SER A 52 -31.49 -21.88 -5.39
C SER A 52 -30.53 -22.53 -4.40
N VAL A 53 -30.77 -23.77 -3.97
CA VAL A 53 -29.90 -24.45 -3.00
C VAL A 53 -28.61 -24.87 -3.68
N ILE A 54 -27.49 -24.33 -3.22
CA ILE A 54 -26.16 -24.65 -3.77
C ILE A 54 -25.37 -25.61 -2.90
N PHE A 55 -25.64 -25.60 -1.59
CA PHE A 55 -24.96 -26.42 -0.60
C PHE A 55 -25.91 -26.68 0.57
N ASN A 56 -25.99 -27.94 0.99
CA ASN A 56 -26.68 -28.43 2.17
C ASN A 56 -25.76 -29.42 2.89
N SER A 57 -25.46 -29.15 4.16
CA SER A 57 -24.58 -30.02 4.95
C SER A 57 -25.17 -31.39 5.30
N SER A 58 -26.50 -31.56 5.20
CA SER A 58 -27.14 -32.87 5.39
C SER A 58 -27.00 -33.79 4.17
N GLU A 59 -26.71 -33.21 3.00
CA GLU A 59 -26.61 -33.92 1.73
C GLU A 59 -25.17 -34.33 1.44
N THR A 60 -25.01 -35.47 0.79
CA THR A 60 -23.69 -35.97 0.37
C THR A 60 -23.22 -35.36 -0.95
N VAL A 61 -24.17 -34.93 -1.80
CA VAL A 61 -23.90 -34.36 -3.12
C VAL A 61 -24.44 -32.93 -3.15
N ASN A 62 -23.54 -31.98 -3.37
CA ASN A 62 -23.86 -30.57 -3.46
C ASN A 62 -23.42 -30.02 -4.82
N ARG A 63 -24.15 -29.01 -5.31
CA ARG A 63 -23.79 -28.35 -6.57
C ARG A 63 -22.45 -27.65 -6.43
N PHE A 64 -22.24 -27.00 -5.28
CA PHE A 64 -21.00 -26.32 -4.94
C PHE A 64 -20.24 -27.14 -3.90
N GLN A 65 -18.93 -27.27 -4.08
CA GLN A 65 -18.09 -28.03 -3.16
C GLN A 65 -17.70 -27.15 -2.00
N GLY A 66 -18.07 -27.56 -0.80
CA GLY A 66 -17.77 -26.82 0.42
C GLY A 66 -17.95 -27.66 1.66
N LYS A 67 -17.67 -27.06 2.81
CA LYS A 67 -17.84 -27.67 4.12
C LYS A 67 -18.06 -26.58 5.17
N ILE A 68 -18.98 -26.83 6.10
CA ILE A 68 -19.09 -26.03 7.32
C ILE A 68 -17.93 -26.40 8.23
N THR A 69 -17.02 -25.46 8.47
CA THR A 69 -15.86 -25.62 9.36
C THR A 69 -16.17 -25.12 10.77
N GLY A 70 -17.15 -24.23 10.90
CA GLY A 70 -17.65 -23.75 12.19
C GLY A 70 -18.40 -24.82 12.99
N ASN A 71 -18.41 -24.67 14.31
CA ASN A 71 -19.22 -25.50 15.20
C ASN A 71 -20.64 -24.93 15.33
N MET A 72 -21.61 -25.59 14.69
CA MET A 72 -23.02 -25.18 14.71
C MET A 72 -23.64 -25.16 16.12
N SER A 73 -23.19 -26.03 17.03
CA SER A 73 -23.64 -26.02 18.44
C SER A 73 -23.14 -24.79 19.21
N GLN A 74 -22.04 -24.17 18.76
CA GLN A 74 -21.51 -22.90 19.27
C GLN A 74 -22.02 -21.70 18.45
N LYS A 75 -23.06 -21.90 17.63
CA LYS A 75 -23.63 -20.90 16.72
C LYS A 75 -22.65 -20.32 15.70
N ASN A 76 -21.64 -21.11 15.33
CA ASN A 76 -20.66 -20.77 14.32
C ASN A 76 -20.98 -21.53 13.02
N CYS A 77 -21.41 -20.79 12.00
CA CYS A 77 -21.79 -21.28 10.68
C CYS A 77 -20.71 -21.04 9.61
N THR A 78 -19.47 -20.78 10.04
CA THR A 78 -18.37 -20.50 9.11
C THR A 78 -18.23 -21.64 8.10
N THR A 79 -18.25 -21.28 6.83
CA THR A 79 -18.29 -22.23 5.71
C THR A 79 -17.14 -21.94 4.76
N VAL A 80 -16.46 -22.99 4.31
CA VAL A 80 -15.42 -22.92 3.28
C VAL A 80 -15.96 -23.53 1.99
N PHE A 81 -15.81 -22.83 0.87
CA PHE A 81 -16.05 -23.34 -0.47
C PHE A 81 -14.72 -23.52 -1.20
N PHE A 82 -14.61 -24.61 -1.96
CA PHE A 82 -13.39 -25.00 -2.67
C PHE A 82 -13.57 -24.84 -4.17
N ASN A 83 -12.45 -24.62 -4.89
CA ASN A 83 -12.41 -24.53 -6.35
C ASN A 83 -13.49 -23.58 -6.91
N VAL A 84 -13.52 -22.37 -6.37
CA VAL A 84 -14.51 -21.34 -6.69
C VAL A 84 -14.34 -20.91 -8.15
N THR A 85 -15.44 -20.82 -8.89
CA THR A 85 -15.44 -20.36 -10.29
C THR A 85 -16.29 -19.11 -10.45
N THR A 86 -16.21 -18.43 -11.60
CA THR A 86 -17.04 -17.23 -11.89
C THR A 86 -18.54 -17.46 -11.70
N SER A 87 -19.03 -18.70 -11.80
CA SER A 87 -20.42 -19.10 -11.55
C SER A 87 -20.90 -18.90 -10.09
N TYR A 88 -19.96 -18.75 -9.16
CA TYR A 88 -20.22 -18.45 -7.75
C TYR A 88 -20.46 -16.95 -7.51
N THR A 89 -20.30 -16.10 -8.53
CA THR A 89 -20.59 -14.66 -8.39
C THR A 89 -22.09 -14.45 -8.23
N ASN A 90 -22.53 -14.11 -7.02
CA ASN A 90 -23.92 -13.83 -6.70
C ASN A 90 -24.09 -13.37 -5.24
N ARG A 91 -25.35 -13.13 -4.87
CA ARG A 91 -25.80 -12.93 -3.50
C ARG A 91 -26.27 -14.25 -2.87
N TYR A 92 -25.83 -14.49 -1.64
CA TYR A 92 -26.09 -15.74 -0.92
C TYR A 92 -26.72 -15.52 0.45
N PHE A 93 -27.57 -16.46 0.83
CA PHE A 93 -28.26 -16.50 2.12
C PHE A 93 -27.95 -17.79 2.84
N PHE A 94 -27.89 -17.72 4.17
CA PHE A 94 -27.69 -18.87 5.02
C PHE A 94 -28.97 -19.25 5.75
N ARG A 95 -29.23 -20.55 5.82
CA ARG A 95 -30.39 -21.12 6.49
C ARG A 95 -29.96 -22.21 7.47
N ILE A 96 -30.63 -22.21 8.62
CA ILE A 96 -30.44 -23.17 9.70
C ILE A 96 -31.57 -24.19 9.67
N GLU A 97 -31.21 -25.47 9.60
CA GLU A 97 -32.09 -26.62 9.64
C GLU A 97 -31.80 -27.44 10.93
N SER A 98 -32.56 -27.18 12.00
CA SER A 98 -32.42 -27.86 13.30
C SER A 98 -33.79 -28.15 13.90
N GLN A 99 -34.45 -29.21 13.46
CA GLN A 99 -35.86 -29.46 13.83
C GLN A 99 -36.07 -29.45 15.36
N PRO A 100 -37.07 -28.70 15.88
CA PRO A 100 -38.15 -28.00 15.17
C PRO A 100 -37.82 -26.55 14.72
N PHE A 101 -36.62 -26.06 14.98
CA PHE A 101 -36.16 -24.72 14.62
C PHE A 101 -35.63 -24.66 13.18
N LEU A 102 -36.38 -23.97 12.32
CA LEU A 102 -36.03 -23.74 10.92
C LEU A 102 -36.05 -22.24 10.65
N ALA A 103 -34.93 -21.66 10.24
CA ALA A 103 -34.82 -20.21 10.12
C ALA A 103 -33.87 -19.75 9.01
N THR A 104 -34.24 -18.64 8.38
CA THR A 104 -33.42 -17.90 7.41
C THR A 104 -33.57 -16.42 7.74
N ASP A 105 -32.45 -15.72 7.87
CA ASP A 105 -32.46 -14.26 7.96
C ASP A 105 -32.47 -13.68 6.53
N THR A 106 -33.56 -13.04 6.14
CA THR A 106 -33.74 -12.49 4.78
C THR A 106 -33.05 -11.15 4.58
N ASP A 107 -32.71 -10.46 5.67
CA ASP A 107 -32.08 -9.14 5.64
C ASP A 107 -30.55 -9.26 5.65
N LYS A 108 -30.04 -10.45 5.97
CA LYS A 108 -28.61 -10.76 5.96
C LYS A 108 -28.25 -11.65 4.78
N SER A 109 -27.40 -11.12 3.90
CA SER A 109 -26.80 -11.83 2.78
C SER A 109 -25.33 -11.48 2.62
N VAL A 110 -24.58 -12.31 1.90
CA VAL A 110 -23.22 -12.02 1.46
C VAL A 110 -23.16 -11.97 -0.06
N ASP A 111 -22.56 -10.92 -0.60
CA ASP A 111 -22.27 -10.79 -2.03
C ASP A 111 -20.87 -11.35 -2.32
N ILE A 112 -20.82 -12.41 -3.11
CA ILE A 112 -19.59 -13.06 -3.52
C ILE A 112 -19.26 -12.59 -4.93
N VAL A 113 -18.04 -12.07 -5.11
CA VAL A 113 -17.54 -11.59 -6.40
C VAL A 113 -16.27 -12.35 -6.74
N VAL A 114 -16.33 -13.17 -7.78
CA VAL A 114 -15.20 -13.97 -8.22
C VAL A 114 -14.49 -13.29 -9.38
N ARG A 115 -13.19 -13.11 -9.25
CA ARG A 115 -12.34 -12.43 -10.23
C ARG A 115 -11.25 -13.35 -10.74
N ASP A 116 -10.84 -13.13 -11.98
CA ASP A 116 -9.74 -13.89 -12.57
C ASP A 116 -8.38 -13.39 -12.09
N LEU A 117 -8.26 -12.10 -11.77
CA LEU A 117 -7.05 -11.44 -11.28
C LEU A 117 -7.21 -11.03 -9.81
N PRO A 118 -6.13 -11.08 -9.01
CA PRO A 118 -6.19 -10.68 -7.61
C PRO A 118 -6.34 -9.17 -7.48
N SER A 119 -6.95 -8.74 -6.39
CA SER A 119 -6.92 -7.32 -6.00
C SER A 119 -5.49 -6.92 -5.63
N SER A 120 -5.07 -5.73 -6.05
CA SER A 120 -3.78 -5.17 -5.64
C SER A 120 -3.69 -5.06 -4.12
N PRO A 121 -2.54 -5.40 -3.52
CA PRO A 121 -2.31 -5.16 -2.11
C PRO A 121 -2.34 -3.65 -1.79
N ILE A 122 -2.45 -3.31 -0.51
CA ILE A 122 -2.54 -1.92 -0.05
C ILE A 122 -1.29 -1.60 0.77
N ILE A 123 -0.50 -0.62 0.31
CA ILE A 123 0.66 -0.11 1.04
C ILE A 123 0.25 1.10 1.87
N THR A 124 0.66 1.12 3.14
CA THR A 124 0.46 2.23 4.08
C THR A 124 1.78 2.58 4.75
N VAL A 125 1.98 3.86 5.06
CA VAL A 125 3.21 4.37 5.70
C VAL A 125 2.91 4.75 7.14
N SER A 126 3.72 4.24 8.08
CA SER A 126 3.57 4.52 9.50
C SER A 126 4.49 5.67 9.93
N GLY A 127 4.15 6.89 9.54
CA GLY A 127 4.88 8.12 9.91
C GLY A 127 5.46 8.88 8.73
N GLU A 128 6.27 9.89 9.03
CA GLU A 128 6.95 10.71 8.01
C GLU A 128 8.25 10.03 7.55
N VAL A 129 8.48 10.02 6.23
CA VAL A 129 9.67 9.41 5.64
C VAL A 129 10.80 10.44 5.58
N LYS A 130 11.71 10.40 6.56
CA LYS A 130 12.85 11.34 6.68
C LYS A 130 14.18 10.63 6.59
N GLU A 131 15.15 11.20 5.85
CA GLU A 131 16.52 10.66 5.74
C GLU A 131 17.09 10.28 7.11
N GLY A 132 17.66 9.08 7.20
CA GLY A 132 18.31 8.57 8.42
C GLY A 132 17.37 8.14 9.54
N THR A 133 16.06 8.42 9.44
CA THR A 133 15.06 8.04 10.45
C THR A 133 14.33 6.78 10.01
N SER A 134 14.46 5.70 10.79
CA SER A 134 13.81 4.43 10.47
C SER A 134 12.28 4.57 10.46
N VAL A 135 11.64 4.02 9.44
CA VAL A 135 10.18 4.08 9.23
C VAL A 135 9.64 2.71 8.83
N SER A 136 8.39 2.45 9.18
CA SER A 136 7.70 1.20 8.86
C SER A 136 6.66 1.39 7.75
N LEU A 137 6.66 0.47 6.79
CA LEU A 137 5.65 0.36 5.73
C LEU A 137 4.86 -0.91 5.97
N ASN A 138 3.54 -0.84 5.84
CA ASN A 138 2.67 -1.99 5.99
C ASN A 138 1.98 -2.29 4.67
N CYS A 139 2.09 -3.53 4.21
CA CYS A 139 1.39 -4.03 3.05
C CYS A 139 0.32 -5.03 3.49
N SER A 140 -0.93 -4.77 3.11
CA SER A 140 -2.07 -5.63 3.42
C SER A 140 -2.63 -6.28 2.15
N ALA A 141 -2.85 -7.58 2.19
CA ALA A 141 -3.53 -8.33 1.14
C ALA A 141 -4.63 -9.21 1.74
N VAL A 142 -5.80 -9.22 1.10
CA VAL A 142 -6.93 -10.06 1.53
C VAL A 142 -6.53 -11.53 1.43
N ALA A 143 -6.94 -12.33 2.42
CA ALA A 143 -6.71 -13.77 2.48
C ALA A 143 -8.07 -14.50 2.56
N PRO A 144 -8.80 -14.61 1.44
CA PRO A 144 -10.12 -15.26 1.42
C PRO A 144 -10.08 -16.73 1.86
N CYS A 145 -8.89 -17.33 1.84
CA CYS A 145 -8.64 -18.76 1.93
C CYS A 145 -7.62 -18.99 3.06
N PRO A 146 -8.05 -19.17 4.33
CA PRO A 146 -7.13 -19.15 5.48
C PRO A 146 -6.10 -20.28 5.52
N GLU A 147 -6.39 -21.41 4.88
CA GLU A 147 -5.44 -22.52 4.75
C GLU A 147 -4.33 -22.22 3.74
N TYR A 148 -4.58 -21.31 2.80
CA TYR A 148 -3.68 -20.93 1.71
C TYR A 148 -3.60 -19.40 1.59
N PRO A 149 -3.04 -18.71 2.62
CA PRO A 149 -2.91 -17.26 2.59
C PRO A 149 -1.91 -16.82 1.51
N PRO A 150 -2.04 -15.59 0.99
CA PRO A 150 -1.06 -15.05 0.04
C PRO A 150 0.31 -14.83 0.72
N GLU A 151 1.37 -15.04 -0.06
CA GLU A 151 2.72 -14.65 0.33
C GLU A 151 2.99 -13.21 -0.11
N LEU A 152 3.41 -12.36 0.85
CA LEU A 152 3.77 -10.98 0.58
C LEU A 152 5.27 -10.85 0.42
N THR A 153 5.68 -10.24 -0.70
CA THR A 153 7.09 -9.96 -1.01
C THR A 153 7.28 -8.48 -1.30
N TRP A 154 8.46 -7.98 -1.00
CA TRP A 154 8.80 -6.56 -1.07
C TRP A 154 10.00 -6.33 -1.98
N THR A 155 9.91 -5.27 -2.77
CA THR A 155 11.03 -4.74 -3.55
C THR A 155 11.33 -3.34 -3.04
N LEU A 156 12.40 -3.20 -2.24
CA LEU A 156 12.89 -1.94 -1.69
C LEU A 156 14.31 -1.64 -2.17
N PRO A 157 14.71 -0.35 -2.22
CA PRO A 157 16.05 0.05 -2.65
C PRO A 157 17.17 -0.20 -1.62
N THR A 158 16.84 -0.71 -0.43
CA THR A 158 17.78 -0.91 0.69
C THR A 158 17.50 -2.21 1.44
N GLN A 159 18.36 -2.56 2.39
CA GLN A 159 18.11 -3.65 3.33
C GLN A 159 16.94 -3.31 4.24
N PHE A 160 16.11 -4.30 4.53
CA PHE A 160 14.91 -4.17 5.35
C PHE A 160 14.73 -5.40 6.23
N THR A 161 14.00 -5.22 7.32
CA THR A 161 13.52 -6.33 8.16
C THR A 161 12.03 -6.49 7.94
N THR A 162 11.59 -7.74 7.76
CA THR A 162 10.18 -8.07 7.47
C THR A 162 9.56 -8.83 8.61
N GLU A 163 8.34 -8.46 8.97
CA GLU A 163 7.48 -9.20 9.88
C GLU A 163 6.12 -9.45 9.21
N ASN A 164 5.70 -10.71 9.16
CA ASN A 164 4.44 -11.10 8.53
C ASN A 164 3.47 -11.61 9.60
N GLN A 165 2.23 -11.14 9.57
CA GLN A 165 1.18 -11.58 10.48
C GLN A 165 -0.15 -11.79 9.72
N LEU A 166 -0.90 -12.80 10.16
CA LEU A 166 -2.28 -13.00 9.71
C LEU A 166 -3.21 -12.21 10.64
N GLN A 167 -3.94 -11.26 10.07
CA GLN A 167 -4.84 -10.37 10.78
C GLN A 167 -6.30 -10.74 10.51
N GLU A 168 -7.14 -10.65 11.54
CA GLU A 168 -8.60 -10.71 11.41
C GLU A 168 -9.17 -9.30 11.33
N ASN A 169 -9.97 -9.05 10.31
CA ASN A 169 -10.61 -7.78 10.04
C ASN A 169 -11.90 -7.62 10.86
N PRO A 170 -12.42 -6.39 11.02
CA PRO A 170 -13.66 -6.16 11.77
C PRO A 170 -14.89 -6.94 11.24
N ASP A 171 -14.89 -7.29 9.95
CA ASP A 171 -15.92 -8.11 9.30
C ASP A 171 -15.67 -9.62 9.43
N GLN A 172 -14.71 -10.03 10.28
CA GLN A 172 -14.23 -11.39 10.51
C GLN A 172 -13.53 -12.04 9.32
N THR A 173 -13.28 -11.30 8.24
CA THR A 173 -12.43 -11.77 7.14
C THR A 173 -10.97 -11.76 7.58
N LYS A 174 -10.10 -12.45 6.84
CA LYS A 174 -8.67 -12.49 7.15
C LYS A 174 -7.87 -11.79 6.06
N SER A 175 -6.77 -11.17 6.47
CA SER A 175 -5.77 -10.57 5.59
C SER A 175 -4.38 -10.88 6.10
N VAL A 176 -3.40 -10.91 5.20
CA VAL A 176 -1.99 -10.95 5.57
C VAL A 176 -1.48 -9.52 5.62
N LEU A 177 -0.84 -9.16 6.74
CA LEU A 177 -0.16 -7.90 6.93
C LEU A 177 1.34 -8.17 6.98
N SER A 178 2.09 -7.56 6.06
CA SER A 178 3.55 -7.57 6.08
C SER A 178 4.05 -6.19 6.42
N THR A 179 4.80 -6.08 7.50
CA THR A 179 5.43 -4.84 7.95
C THR A 179 6.91 -4.90 7.64
N VAL A 180 7.40 -3.93 6.88
CA VAL A 180 8.83 -3.75 6.63
C VAL A 180 9.33 -2.49 7.30
N THR A 181 10.46 -2.61 7.98
CA THR A 181 11.16 -1.46 8.58
C THR A 181 12.45 -1.22 7.81
N PHE A 182 12.65 0.03 7.40
CA PHE A 182 13.84 0.44 6.64
C PHE A 182 14.27 1.85 7.03
N THR A 183 15.54 2.18 6.75
CA THR A 183 16.08 3.53 6.96
C THR A 183 16.27 4.20 5.59
N PRO A 184 15.52 5.26 5.28
CA PRO A 184 15.58 5.93 3.98
C PRO A 184 16.84 6.82 3.85
N SER A 185 17.27 7.00 2.61
CA SER A 185 18.35 7.90 2.18
C SER A 185 17.79 8.92 1.20
N TYR A 186 18.43 10.08 1.03
CA TYR A 186 18.06 11.07 0.01
C TYR A 186 18.04 10.47 -1.41
N LEU A 187 18.89 9.46 -1.68
CA LEU A 187 18.94 8.73 -2.95
C LEU A 187 17.66 7.92 -3.25
N HIS A 188 16.83 7.69 -2.23
CA HIS A 188 15.55 6.95 -2.37
C HIS A 188 14.37 7.88 -2.68
N HIS A 189 14.56 9.19 -2.69
CA HIS A 189 13.52 10.13 -3.11
C HIS A 189 13.12 9.85 -4.58
N GLU A 190 11.82 9.83 -4.85
CA GLU A 190 11.23 9.48 -6.16
C GLU A 190 11.55 8.07 -6.66
N LYS A 191 12.02 7.17 -5.78
CA LYS A 191 12.16 5.73 -6.12
C LYS A 191 10.88 4.99 -5.78
N ASN A 192 10.52 4.04 -6.64
CA ASN A 192 9.37 3.17 -6.42
C ASN A 192 9.72 2.02 -5.47
N ILE A 193 8.79 1.73 -4.57
CA ILE A 193 8.73 0.50 -3.79
C ILE A 193 7.57 -0.33 -4.31
N THR A 194 7.72 -1.65 -4.25
CA THR A 194 6.69 -2.58 -4.72
C THR A 194 6.38 -3.59 -3.63
N CYS A 195 5.11 -3.75 -3.31
CA CYS A 195 4.63 -4.92 -2.58
C CYS A 195 3.91 -5.85 -3.55
N THR A 196 4.29 -7.12 -3.57
CA THR A 196 3.70 -8.15 -4.42
C THR A 196 3.03 -9.21 -3.56
N ALA A 197 1.74 -9.45 -3.80
CA ALA A 197 0.98 -10.52 -3.21
C ALA A 197 0.93 -11.72 -4.16
N VAL A 198 1.40 -12.87 -3.71
CA VAL A 198 1.42 -14.13 -4.46
C VAL A 198 0.36 -15.06 -3.89
N TYR A 199 -0.70 -15.29 -4.66
CA TYR A 199 -1.82 -16.16 -4.30
C TYR A 199 -1.62 -17.56 -4.87
N PRO A 200 -1.52 -18.59 -4.01
CA PRO A 200 -1.53 -19.98 -4.47
C PRO A 200 -2.93 -20.39 -4.93
N VAL A 201 -3.06 -20.78 -6.20
CA VAL A 201 -4.32 -21.17 -6.84
C VAL A 201 -4.14 -22.52 -7.54
N GLY A 202 -4.51 -23.59 -6.84
CA GLY A 202 -4.30 -24.96 -7.30
C GLY A 202 -2.81 -25.26 -7.46
N THR A 203 -2.37 -25.52 -8.69
CA THR A 203 -0.96 -25.77 -9.04
C THR A 203 -0.25 -24.54 -9.60
N SER A 204 -0.94 -23.40 -9.68
CA SER A 204 -0.44 -22.15 -10.25
C SER A 204 -0.44 -21.02 -9.23
N ASN A 205 0.33 -19.96 -9.49
CA ASN A 205 0.32 -18.75 -8.68
C ASN A 205 -0.29 -17.59 -9.47
N LYS A 206 -1.12 -16.79 -8.81
CA LYS A 206 -1.58 -15.50 -9.34
C LYS A 206 -0.99 -14.38 -8.52
N THR A 207 -0.52 -13.34 -9.17
CA THR A 207 0.16 -12.23 -8.50
C THR A 207 -0.60 -10.92 -8.72
N ALA A 208 -0.52 -10.06 -7.72
CA ALA A 208 -0.93 -8.66 -7.85
C ALA A 208 0.07 -7.80 -7.09
N GLU A 209 0.34 -6.61 -7.62
CA GLU A 209 1.33 -5.70 -7.07
C GLU A 209 0.76 -4.31 -6.84
N HIS A 210 1.39 -3.59 -5.91
CA HIS A 210 1.17 -2.19 -5.67
C HIS A 210 2.51 -1.48 -5.69
N ASN A 211 2.64 -0.48 -6.55
CA ASN A 211 3.82 0.37 -6.66
C ASN A 211 3.55 1.72 -5.99
N MET A 212 4.42 2.13 -5.06
CA MET A 212 4.34 3.41 -4.37
C MET A 212 5.65 4.17 -4.55
N MET A 213 5.58 5.46 -4.90
CA MET A 213 6.75 6.32 -4.99
C MET A 213 7.10 6.88 -3.61
N LEU A 214 8.37 6.76 -3.20
CA LEU A 214 8.84 7.28 -1.93
C LEU A 214 9.05 8.80 -2.00
N ASN A 215 8.42 9.52 -1.09
CA ASN A 215 8.67 10.93 -0.85
C ASN A 215 9.51 11.09 0.42
N VAL A 216 10.83 11.01 0.28
CA VAL A 216 11.79 11.16 1.40
C VAL A 216 12.12 12.63 1.61
N SER A 217 11.95 13.17 2.81
CA SER A 217 12.46 14.50 3.18
C SER A 217 13.93 14.42 3.63
N PHE A 218 14.77 15.33 3.14
CA PHE A 218 16.21 15.35 3.42
C PHE A 218 16.77 16.77 3.38
N SER A 219 17.82 16.99 4.17
CA SER A 219 18.56 18.26 4.20
C SER A 219 19.33 18.48 2.89
N PRO A 220 19.66 19.73 2.52
CA PRO A 220 20.35 20.06 1.27
C PRO A 220 21.61 19.20 1.02
N LYS A 221 21.70 18.60 -0.16
CA LYS A 221 22.82 17.78 -0.67
C LYS A 221 23.34 18.38 -1.97
N ASP A 222 24.46 17.84 -2.44
CA ASP A 222 25.09 18.17 -3.73
C ASP A 222 25.25 19.68 -3.95
N THR A 223 25.55 20.41 -2.87
CA THR A 223 25.70 21.87 -2.90
C THR A 223 26.93 22.24 -3.71
N SER A 224 26.73 23.02 -4.77
CA SER A 224 27.78 23.47 -5.66
C SER A 224 27.67 24.97 -5.91
N ALA A 225 28.81 25.62 -6.05
CA ALA A 225 28.94 27.03 -6.37
C ALA A 225 29.70 27.19 -7.68
N SER A 226 29.25 28.10 -8.53
CA SER A 226 29.90 28.43 -9.79
C SER A 226 29.95 29.94 -10.01
N ILE A 227 30.96 30.38 -10.76
CA ILE A 227 31.18 31.79 -11.10
C ILE A 227 31.18 31.95 -12.62
N SER A 228 30.55 33.03 -13.11
CA SER A 228 30.51 33.37 -14.53
C SER A 228 30.74 34.88 -14.73
N PRO A 229 31.71 35.30 -15.57
CA PRO A 229 32.68 34.47 -16.30
C PRO A 229 33.69 33.80 -15.36
N ALA A 230 34.17 32.62 -15.74
CA ALA A 230 35.27 31.95 -15.06
C ALA A 230 36.59 32.70 -15.33
N ASP A 231 37.52 32.65 -14.36
CA ASP A 231 38.78 33.41 -14.36
C ASP A 231 39.62 33.32 -15.65
N PRO A 232 40.39 34.38 -15.99
CA PRO A 232 40.62 35.62 -15.24
C PRO A 232 39.62 36.74 -15.57
N VAL A 233 39.10 37.39 -14.52
CA VAL A 233 38.15 38.51 -14.63
C VAL A 233 38.88 39.85 -14.54
N LEU A 234 38.57 40.80 -15.41
CA LEU A 234 39.16 42.14 -15.36
C LEU A 234 38.59 42.96 -14.19
N VAL A 235 39.45 43.76 -13.56
CA VAL A 235 39.06 44.68 -12.49
C VAL A 235 37.95 45.61 -13.00
N GLY A 236 36.84 45.67 -12.25
CA GLY A 236 35.64 46.43 -12.62
C GLY A 236 34.58 45.65 -13.41
N SER A 237 34.81 44.37 -13.72
CA SER A 237 33.81 43.52 -14.39
C SER A 237 32.79 42.95 -13.40
N CYS A 238 31.55 42.76 -13.86
CA CYS A 238 30.52 42.04 -13.11
C CYS A 238 30.75 40.53 -13.18
N VAL A 239 30.55 39.85 -12.06
CA VAL A 239 30.53 38.39 -11.96
C VAL A 239 29.18 37.93 -11.44
N ASN A 240 28.72 36.77 -11.91
CA ASN A 240 27.54 36.10 -11.39
C ASN A 240 27.98 34.88 -10.57
N LEU A 241 27.54 34.81 -9.31
CA LEU A 241 27.72 33.68 -8.42
C LEU A 241 26.42 32.87 -8.39
N THR A 242 26.49 31.62 -8.83
CA THR A 242 25.33 30.71 -8.81
C THR A 242 25.60 29.58 -7.82
N CYS A 243 24.69 29.39 -6.86
CA CYS A 243 24.68 28.25 -5.95
C CYS A 243 23.51 27.33 -6.30
N SER A 244 23.75 26.03 -6.31
CA SER A 244 22.75 25.00 -6.57
C SER A 244 22.85 23.92 -5.50
N SER A 245 21.71 23.44 -5.00
CA SER A 245 21.65 22.35 -4.03
C SER A 245 20.33 21.59 -4.17
N THR A 246 20.35 20.29 -3.89
CA THR A 246 19.20 19.38 -3.96
C THR A 246 18.64 19.17 -2.55
N ALA A 247 17.36 19.42 -2.32
CA ALA A 247 16.72 19.25 -1.02
C ALA A 247 15.23 18.89 -1.17
N ASN A 248 14.66 18.21 -0.19
CA ASN A 248 13.22 18.02 -0.08
C ASN A 248 12.75 18.31 1.36
N PRO A 249 11.98 19.39 1.60
CA PRO A 249 11.46 20.34 0.61
C PRO A 249 12.55 21.20 -0.05
N SER A 250 12.22 21.83 -1.18
CA SER A 250 13.16 22.65 -1.96
C SER A 250 13.82 23.74 -1.13
N VAL A 251 15.09 24.03 -1.43
CA VAL A 251 15.89 25.06 -0.75
C VAL A 251 15.23 26.44 -0.92
N THR A 252 15.10 27.18 0.18
CA THR A 252 14.50 28.51 0.18
C THR A 252 15.53 29.65 0.25
N ASN A 253 16.67 29.42 0.91
CA ASN A 253 17.68 30.45 1.17
C ASN A 253 19.09 29.93 0.87
N PHE A 254 19.92 30.78 0.26
CA PHE A 254 21.36 30.59 0.09
C PHE A 254 22.11 31.74 0.76
N THR A 255 23.16 31.43 1.52
CA THR A 255 24.01 32.43 2.18
C THR A 255 25.43 32.30 1.66
N TRP A 256 26.03 33.42 1.26
CA TRP A 256 27.40 33.47 0.76
C TRP A 256 28.32 34.13 1.78
N PHE A 257 29.50 33.55 1.98
CA PHE A 257 30.53 34.09 2.86
C PHE A 257 31.80 34.33 2.04
N LYS A 258 32.44 35.47 2.28
CA LYS A 258 33.77 35.77 1.75
C LYS A 258 34.80 35.32 2.79
N ILE A 259 35.67 34.40 2.43
CA ILE A 259 36.79 34.02 3.29
C ILE A 259 37.90 35.06 3.09
N SER A 260 38.12 35.90 4.09
CA SER A 260 39.27 36.81 4.15
C SER A 260 40.43 36.07 4.81
N GLY A 261 41.26 35.39 4.01
CA GLY A 261 42.39 34.62 4.53
C GLY A 261 43.61 34.73 3.61
N VAL A 262 44.71 35.23 4.16
CA VAL A 262 46.03 35.22 3.54
C VAL A 262 46.38 33.79 3.15
N CYS A 263 46.64 33.53 1.87
CA CYS A 263 47.26 32.27 1.47
C CYS A 263 48.68 32.23 2.07
N ALA A 264 48.88 31.45 3.13
CA ALA A 264 50.22 31.03 3.54
C ALA A 264 50.80 30.22 2.38
N ASN A 265 51.68 30.85 1.60
CA ASN A 265 52.42 30.18 0.56
C ASN A 265 53.35 29.15 1.20
N GLN A 266 53.28 27.92 0.67
CA GLN A 266 54.30 26.86 0.65
C GLN A 266 55.15 26.65 1.91
N ALA A 267 55.03 25.45 2.47
CA ALA A 267 55.93 24.91 3.47
C ALA A 267 57.41 25.02 3.02
N THR A 268 58.17 25.84 3.73
CA THR A 268 59.61 25.65 3.94
C THR A 268 59.83 25.44 5.44
N ALA A 269 60.66 24.45 5.75
CA ALA A 269 60.81 23.87 7.07
C ALA A 269 61.29 24.85 8.15
N GLY A 270 60.69 24.72 9.34
CA GLY A 270 61.25 25.12 10.62
C GLY A 270 60.89 26.52 11.10
N GLU A 271 59.78 26.67 11.82
CA GLU A 271 59.73 27.22 13.19
C GLU A 271 58.30 27.07 13.75
N GLU A 272 58.20 26.93 15.07
CA GLU A 272 56.98 26.58 15.82
C GLU A 272 55.94 27.72 15.83
N PRO A 273 54.62 27.45 15.70
CA PRO A 273 53.63 28.53 15.68
C PRO A 273 53.19 28.95 17.09
N GLU A 274 53.33 30.24 17.40
CA GLU A 274 52.53 30.92 18.42
C GLU A 274 51.05 31.01 17.97
N GLU A 275 50.15 30.88 18.93
CA GLU A 275 48.69 30.83 18.80
C GLU A 275 48.08 32.14 18.25
N PRO A 276 47.28 32.14 17.16
CA PRO A 276 46.60 33.35 16.69
C PRO A 276 45.24 33.53 17.38
N ALA A 277 44.97 34.79 17.74
CA ALA A 277 43.74 35.27 18.36
C ALA A 277 42.49 35.06 17.48
N GLU A 278 41.37 34.85 18.17
CA GLU A 278 40.01 34.65 17.67
C GLU A 278 39.51 35.89 16.90
N ASP A 279 39.29 35.77 15.58
CA ASP A 279 38.75 36.86 14.74
C ASP A 279 37.25 36.64 14.47
N GLN A 280 36.44 37.67 14.75
CA GLN A 280 34.98 37.62 14.58
C GLN A 280 34.62 37.85 13.10
N PRO A 281 33.71 37.06 12.50
CA PRO A 281 33.32 37.27 11.11
C PRO A 281 32.48 38.54 10.95
N GLU A 282 32.95 39.49 10.14
CA GLU A 282 32.15 40.64 9.69
C GLU A 282 31.01 40.20 8.76
N GLU A 283 29.79 40.64 9.07
CA GLU A 283 28.60 40.44 8.26
C GLU A 283 28.58 41.44 7.11
N ILE A 284 28.76 40.97 5.87
CA ILE A 284 28.67 41.81 4.67
C ILE A 284 27.20 41.81 4.21
N GLN A 285 26.56 42.98 4.21
CA GLN A 285 25.25 43.14 3.58
C GLN A 285 25.39 43.08 2.06
N TYR A 286 24.85 42.03 1.45
CA TYR A 286 24.48 42.06 0.04
C TYR A 286 23.12 42.75 -0.09
N GLY A 287 22.97 43.60 -1.10
CA GLY A 287 21.68 44.24 -1.39
C GLY A 287 20.58 43.19 -1.57
N ASP A 288 19.41 43.46 -1.02
CA ASP A 288 18.23 42.60 -1.09
C ASP A 288 18.01 42.09 -2.53
N ILE A 289 17.94 40.77 -2.67
CA ILE A 289 17.56 40.15 -3.94
C ILE A 289 16.04 40.27 -4.04
N ASP A 290 15.57 41.12 -4.95
CA ASP A 290 14.15 41.28 -5.25
C ASP A 290 13.62 40.07 -6.05
N PHE A 291 12.96 39.15 -5.35
CA PHE A 291 12.37 37.95 -5.92
C PHE A 291 11.14 38.22 -6.82
N SER A 292 10.65 39.47 -6.91
CA SER A 292 9.50 39.80 -7.77
C SER A 292 9.81 39.79 -9.27
N LYS A 293 11.07 39.60 -9.66
CA LYS A 293 11.53 39.59 -11.07
C LYS A 293 11.95 38.23 -11.62
N LEU A 294 11.82 37.15 -10.86
CA LEU A 294 12.02 35.80 -11.38
C LEU A 294 10.82 35.41 -12.26
N GLN A 295 10.97 35.53 -13.58
CA GLN A 295 10.02 34.93 -14.52
C GLN A 295 10.10 33.41 -14.44
N THR A 296 8.97 32.78 -14.12
CA THR A 296 8.74 31.35 -14.34
C THR A 296 8.91 31.06 -15.83
N LYS A 297 9.90 30.24 -16.18
CA LYS A 297 10.08 29.76 -17.54
C LYS A 297 9.07 28.64 -17.76
N GLU A 298 7.94 28.96 -18.41
CA GLU A 298 7.00 27.96 -18.91
C GLU A 298 7.69 27.11 -19.99
N THR A 299 7.55 25.79 -19.87
CA THR A 299 8.00 24.81 -20.88
C THR A 299 7.01 24.80 -22.05
N PRO A 300 7.43 24.89 -23.32
CA PRO A 300 6.49 24.94 -24.44
C PRO A 300 5.78 23.59 -24.64
N ALA A 301 4.47 23.65 -24.81
CA ALA A 301 3.65 22.54 -25.28
C ALA A 301 4.03 22.17 -26.74
N ALA A 302 4.07 20.86 -27.01
CA ALA A 302 4.35 20.29 -28.32
C ALA A 302 3.31 20.73 -29.37
N ALA A 303 3.77 21.26 -30.51
CA ALA A 303 2.93 21.54 -31.67
C ALA A 303 3.01 20.39 -32.68
N GLN A 304 1.85 19.86 -33.04
CA GLN A 304 1.62 18.87 -34.10
C GLN A 304 1.95 19.41 -35.48
N ASP A 305 2.58 18.55 -36.29
CA ASP A 305 2.78 18.70 -37.72
C ASP A 305 1.46 18.95 -38.47
N ARG A 306 1.44 20.02 -39.28
CA ARG A 306 0.50 20.18 -40.39
C ARG A 306 1.26 20.57 -41.64
N VAL A 307 1.28 19.64 -42.58
CA VAL A 307 1.90 19.67 -43.90
C VAL A 307 1.44 20.88 -44.73
N GLN A 308 2.41 21.51 -45.40
CA GLN A 308 2.28 22.59 -46.38
C GLN A 308 1.35 22.24 -47.54
N GLY A 309 0.56 23.23 -47.96
CA GLY A 309 0.07 23.33 -49.33
C GLY A 309 0.28 24.75 -49.83
N GLN A 310 1.10 24.94 -50.86
CA GLN A 310 0.85 25.93 -51.90
C GLN A 310 1.62 25.63 -53.21
N GLU A 311 0.81 25.56 -54.28
CA GLU A 311 1.05 25.90 -55.69
C GLU A 311 2.11 25.15 -56.52
N LYS A 312 1.62 24.16 -57.28
CA LYS A 312 1.44 24.34 -58.73
C LYS A 312 0.22 23.59 -59.24
#